data_AF-A0A955HR52-F1
#
_entry.id   AF-A0A955HR52-F1
#
_cell.length_a   1.000
_cell.length_b   1.000
_cell.length_c   1.000
_cell.angle_alpha   90.00
_cell.angle_beta   90.00
_cell.angle_gamma   90.00
#
_symmetry.space_group_name_H-M   'P 1'
#
loop_
_entity.id
_entity.type
_entity.pdbx_description
1 polymer ?
#
loop_
_entity_poly.entity_id
_entity_poly.type
_entity_poly.pdbx_seq_one_letter_code
_entity_poly.pdbx_strand_id
1 'polypeptide(L)'
;MKKIVLVLALVAFMGSVSAPATAYADCSYNGWLHSGGKCGKSWEKKEKSYKYERDDDNEDDDDDTYNRNRSPYSWNYSSQADLQDYIDYLLELIQKLEDQRDNINNKDQDPVATTQNATNIQNDEARLRGSVDMNDFRNGRVFFIYGEDEGQVDDARDENRYSDIDEDGSDLQKVTVDSDLDSSDSYTETVTNLDDNTAHYFAICVEYEDDNGDDTLECGTVRTFETD
;
A
#
# COMPACT_ATOMS: atom_id res chain seq x y z
N MET A 1 31.72 64.40 -55.59
CA MET A 1 33.15 64.55 -55.21
C MET A 1 33.34 64.07 -53.78
N LYS A 2 34.39 63.28 -53.56
CA LYS A 2 34.69 62.43 -52.40
C LYS A 2 35.03 63.21 -51.11
N LYS A 3 34.50 62.74 -49.97
CA LYS A 3 35.09 62.70 -48.61
C LYS A 3 34.39 61.50 -47.92
N ILE A 4 34.93 60.31 -47.65
CA ILE A 4 36.17 59.83 -47.01
C ILE A 4 36.31 60.31 -45.54
N VAL A 5 35.92 59.35 -44.66
CA VAL A 5 36.54 58.96 -43.36
C VAL A 5 36.25 59.82 -42.13
N LEU A 6 35.54 59.23 -41.15
CA LEU A 6 36.17 58.77 -39.90
C LEU A 6 35.27 57.78 -39.14
N VAL A 7 35.81 56.57 -38.95
CA VAL A 7 35.35 55.54 -38.02
C VAL A 7 35.79 55.96 -36.62
N LEU A 8 34.86 56.04 -35.68
CA LEU A 8 35.18 56.00 -34.25
C LEU A 8 34.32 54.92 -33.61
N ALA A 9 34.95 53.76 -33.45
CA ALA A 9 34.49 52.67 -32.62
C ALA A 9 34.53 53.12 -31.16
N LEU A 10 33.37 53.14 -30.50
CA LEU A 10 33.29 53.14 -29.06
C LEU A 10 32.98 51.70 -28.62
N VAL A 11 34.06 50.94 -28.43
CA VAL A 11 34.07 49.76 -27.56
C VAL A 11 34.05 50.28 -26.14
N ALA A 12 32.93 50.12 -25.45
CA ALA A 12 32.85 50.34 -24.00
C ALA A 12 32.14 49.15 -23.37
N PHE A 13 32.99 48.24 -22.90
CA PHE A 13 32.82 47.38 -21.74
C PHE A 13 31.48 46.63 -21.59
N MET A 14 31.54 45.36 -21.99
CA MET A 14 30.77 44.29 -21.36
C MET A 14 31.07 44.31 -19.85
N GLY A 15 30.21 44.99 -19.08
CA GLY A 15 30.06 44.70 -17.66
C GLY A 15 29.29 43.40 -17.55
N SER A 16 29.98 42.27 -17.64
CA SER A 16 29.46 41.02 -17.08
C SER A 16 29.29 41.26 -15.58
N VAL A 17 28.06 41.54 -15.16
CA VAL A 17 27.66 41.32 -13.78
C VAL A 17 27.73 39.80 -13.59
N SER A 18 28.92 39.30 -13.27
CA SER A 18 29.05 37.97 -12.70
C SER A 18 28.29 38.04 -11.39
N ALA A 19 27.08 37.48 -11.37
CA ALA A 19 26.52 36.99 -10.13
C ALA A 19 27.62 36.18 -9.42
N PRO A 20 27.78 36.30 -8.09
CA PRO A 20 28.65 35.37 -7.39
C PRO A 20 28.14 33.97 -7.75
N ALA A 21 28.99 33.17 -8.40
CA ALA A 21 28.74 31.75 -8.53
C ALA A 21 28.69 31.22 -7.09
N THR A 22 27.50 31.06 -6.55
CA THR A 22 27.28 30.22 -5.38
C THR A 22 27.60 28.82 -5.86
N ALA A 23 28.85 28.42 -5.69
CA ALA A 23 29.26 27.04 -5.81
C ALA A 23 28.47 26.27 -4.75
N TYR A 24 27.38 25.63 -5.15
CA TYR A 24 26.81 24.53 -4.40
C TYR A 24 27.84 23.41 -4.48
N ALA A 25 28.60 23.23 -3.41
CA ALA A 25 29.36 22.01 -3.22
C ALA A 25 28.32 20.90 -3.06
N ASP A 26 28.02 20.21 -4.15
CA ASP A 26 27.20 19.01 -4.13
C ASP A 26 27.95 17.94 -3.35
N CYS A 27 27.31 17.30 -2.36
CA CYS A 27 27.97 16.33 -1.50
C CYS A 27 28.23 15.07 -2.36
N SER A 28 29.43 14.94 -2.93
CA SER A 28 29.80 13.99 -3.99
C SER A 28 29.84 12.49 -3.58
N TYR A 29 29.12 12.03 -2.55
CA TYR A 29 29.15 10.63 -2.10
C TYR A 29 27.81 10.15 -1.55
N ASN A 30 27.43 8.91 -1.91
CA ASN A 30 26.26 8.21 -1.36
C ASN A 30 26.31 8.18 0.18
N GLY A 31 25.22 8.60 0.83
CA GLY A 31 25.05 8.60 2.29
C GLY A 31 25.12 9.97 2.99
N TRP A 32 25.14 11.07 2.25
CA TRP A 32 25.14 12.44 2.78
C TRP A 32 23.88 13.21 2.36
N LEU A 33 23.21 13.87 3.31
CA LEU A 33 22.03 14.70 3.06
C LEU A 33 22.38 16.19 3.13
N HIS A 34 21.72 16.98 2.28
CA HIS A 34 21.91 18.42 2.19
C HIS A 34 20.78 19.16 2.94
N SER A 35 21.12 19.94 3.98
CA SER A 35 20.19 20.87 4.61
C SER A 35 20.91 22.15 5.00
N GLY A 36 20.50 23.28 4.39
CA GLY A 36 21.02 24.62 4.73
C GLY A 36 22.51 24.86 4.43
N GLY A 37 23.09 24.18 3.42
CA GLY A 37 24.49 24.39 3.01
C GLY A 37 25.53 23.62 3.83
N LYS A 38 25.12 22.57 4.56
CA LYS A 38 26.03 21.70 5.33
C LYS A 38 25.79 20.23 4.98
N CYS A 39 26.86 19.50 4.66
CA CYS A 39 26.83 18.05 4.50
C CYS A 39 26.95 17.38 5.89
N GLY A 40 26.04 16.46 6.23
CA GLY A 40 26.13 15.59 7.42
C GLY A 40 26.01 14.10 7.09
N LYS A 41 26.71 13.23 7.83
CA LYS A 41 26.63 11.76 7.69
C LYS A 41 25.38 11.21 8.35
N SER A 42 24.70 10.27 7.71
CA SER A 42 23.42 9.71 8.17
C SER A 42 23.46 8.90 9.49
N TRP A 43 24.63 8.57 10.05
CA TRP A 43 24.73 7.67 11.22
C TRP A 43 25.40 8.25 12.48
N GLU A 44 25.56 9.58 12.57
CA GLU A 44 25.91 10.18 13.87
C GLU A 44 24.67 10.29 14.77
N LYS A 45 24.50 9.23 15.59
CA LYS A 45 23.57 9.17 16.71
C LYS A 45 23.89 10.33 17.68
N LYS A 46 23.09 11.39 17.66
CA LYS A 46 23.03 12.32 18.80
C LYS A 46 22.32 11.59 19.92
N GLU A 47 23.09 11.04 20.84
CA GLU A 47 22.58 10.53 22.12
C GLU A 47 21.90 11.69 22.87
N LYS A 48 20.56 11.77 22.76
CA LYS A 48 19.76 12.47 23.75
C LYS A 48 19.69 11.55 24.96
N SER A 49 20.60 11.80 25.91
CA SER A 49 20.54 11.30 27.27
C SER A 49 19.24 11.82 27.92
N TYR A 50 18.23 10.96 28.02
CA TYR A 50 17.10 11.19 28.90
C TYR A 50 17.48 10.65 30.28
N LYS A 51 17.92 11.56 31.16
CA LYS A 51 18.05 11.26 32.59
C LYS A 51 16.64 11.29 33.20
N TYR A 52 16.12 10.12 33.54
CA TYR A 52 15.09 10.02 34.56
C TYR A 52 15.80 9.95 35.91
N GLU A 53 15.76 11.04 36.66
CA GLU A 53 16.02 11.03 38.09
C GLU A 53 14.79 10.40 38.76
N ARG A 54 15.00 9.30 39.49
CA ARG A 54 13.98 8.70 40.35
C ARG A 54 14.60 8.58 41.72
N ASP A 55 14.02 9.36 42.64
CA ASP A 55 14.39 9.41 44.05
C ASP A 55 14.20 8.01 44.68
N ASP A 56 15.26 7.59 45.39
CA ASP A 56 15.25 6.47 46.33
C ASP A 56 14.50 6.90 47.58
N ASP A 57 13.47 6.15 47.98
CA ASP A 57 13.05 6.00 49.37
C ASP A 57 12.38 4.63 49.54
N ASN A 58 13.03 3.77 50.36
CA ASN A 58 12.53 2.84 51.38
C ASN A 58 11.10 2.30 51.30
N GLU A 59 10.72 1.11 51.75
CA GLU A 59 11.32 -0.06 52.42
C GLU A 59 10.14 -1.08 52.45
N ASP A 60 10.49 -2.37 52.42
CA ASP A 60 9.76 -3.50 53.02
C ASP A 60 8.40 -4.01 52.49
N ASP A 61 8.34 -5.35 52.58
CA ASP A 61 7.20 -6.28 52.60
C ASP A 61 6.64 -6.86 51.29
N ASP A 62 7.07 -8.12 51.07
CA ASP A 62 6.29 -9.30 50.66
C ASP A 62 5.21 -9.17 49.56
N ASP A 63 5.47 -9.80 48.40
CA ASP A 63 4.79 -11.04 47.94
C ASP A 63 4.76 -11.15 46.40
N ASP A 64 4.97 -12.38 45.95
CA ASP A 64 4.66 -13.00 44.65
C ASP A 64 5.30 -12.55 43.31
N THR A 65 6.32 -13.33 42.94
CA THR A 65 6.44 -14.05 41.66
C THR A 65 6.06 -13.36 40.34
N TYR A 66 7.04 -12.68 39.72
CA TYR A 66 7.19 -12.67 38.26
C TYR A 66 8.64 -12.89 37.84
N ASN A 67 8.96 -14.14 37.54
CA ASN A 67 10.21 -14.54 36.90
C ASN A 67 10.25 -14.01 35.45
N ARG A 68 10.87 -12.83 35.28
CA ARG A 68 11.12 -12.18 33.97
C ARG A 68 12.44 -12.61 33.31
N ASN A 69 12.99 -13.78 33.62
CA ASN A 69 14.24 -14.25 32.99
C ASN A 69 14.17 -15.73 32.57
N ARG A 70 13.27 -16.03 31.63
CA ARG A 70 13.40 -17.24 30.81
C ARG A 70 13.34 -16.84 29.34
N SER A 71 14.46 -16.33 28.83
CA SER A 71 14.74 -16.37 27.39
C SER A 71 15.02 -17.83 27.05
N PRO A 72 14.15 -18.53 26.30
CA PRO A 72 14.43 -19.88 25.88
C PRO A 72 15.27 -19.80 24.60
N TYR A 73 16.31 -20.63 24.57
CA TYR A 73 17.14 -20.96 23.42
C TYR A 73 18.42 -20.14 23.21
N SER A 74 19.46 -20.59 23.92
CA SER A 74 20.84 -20.57 23.47
C SER A 74 21.03 -21.71 22.48
N TRP A 75 21.13 -21.43 21.17
CA TRP A 75 21.40 -22.45 20.15
C TRP A 75 22.91 -22.65 19.94
N ASN A 76 23.36 -23.90 20.01
CA ASN A 76 24.74 -24.30 19.72
C ASN A 76 24.81 -24.86 18.29
N TYR A 77 25.14 -24.01 17.31
CA TYR A 77 25.15 -24.36 15.88
C TYR A 77 26.25 -25.37 15.57
N SER A 78 25.85 -26.58 15.17
CA SER A 78 26.78 -27.71 14.99
C SER A 78 26.72 -28.35 13.59
N SER A 79 25.86 -27.86 12.67
CA SER A 79 25.80 -28.37 11.29
C SER A 79 25.37 -27.32 10.25
N GLN A 80 25.67 -27.57 8.97
CA GLN A 80 25.29 -26.71 7.84
C GLN A 80 23.77 -26.61 7.63
N ALA A 81 23.00 -27.63 8.02
CA ALA A 81 21.54 -27.64 7.90
C ALA A 81 20.89 -26.68 8.90
N ASP A 82 21.39 -26.62 10.14
CA ASP A 82 20.86 -25.73 11.18
C ASP A 82 21.03 -24.25 10.80
N LEU A 83 22.11 -23.94 10.07
CA LEU A 83 22.37 -22.59 9.56
C LEU A 83 21.42 -22.21 8.41
N GLN A 84 20.99 -23.18 7.60
CA GLN A 84 20.05 -22.92 6.50
C GLN A 84 18.66 -22.57 7.03
N ASP A 85 18.15 -23.30 8.02
CA ASP A 85 16.87 -22.98 8.67
C ASP A 85 16.88 -21.59 9.30
N TYR A 86 18.02 -21.17 9.87
CA TYR A 86 18.18 -19.83 10.42
C TYR A 86 18.26 -18.76 9.34
N ILE A 87 18.91 -19.06 8.20
CA ILE A 87 18.93 -18.16 7.04
C ILE A 87 17.51 -17.98 6.50
N ASP A 88 16.72 -19.05 6.36
CA ASP A 88 15.36 -18.99 5.84
C ASP A 88 14.44 -18.20 6.78
N TYR A 89 14.56 -18.42 8.09
CA TYR A 89 13.86 -17.61 9.11
C TYR A 89 14.26 -16.13 9.06
N LEU A 90 15.55 -15.84 8.89
CA LEU A 90 16.03 -14.46 8.76
C LEU A 90 15.53 -13.81 7.47
N LEU A 91 15.40 -14.56 6.36
CA LEU A 91 14.84 -14.07 5.11
C LEU A 91 13.36 -13.74 5.24
N GLU A 92 12.57 -14.60 5.89
CA GLU A 92 11.16 -14.34 6.19
C GLU A 92 10.99 -13.09 7.07
N LEU A 93 11.85 -12.92 8.07
CA LEU A 93 11.83 -11.74 8.93
C LEU A 93 12.24 -10.46 8.18
N ILE A 94 13.19 -10.56 7.25
CA ILE A 94 13.60 -9.44 6.40
C ILE A 94 12.42 -9.03 5.50
N GLN A 95 11.77 -9.98 4.82
CA GLN A 95 10.60 -9.69 3.97
C GLN A 95 9.51 -8.96 4.76
N LYS A 96 9.15 -9.50 5.94
CA LYS A 96 8.15 -8.89 6.82
C LYS A 96 8.52 -7.46 7.26
N LEU A 97 9.80 -7.19 7.46
CA LEU A 97 10.29 -5.86 7.83
C LEU A 97 10.34 -4.91 6.63
N GLU A 98 10.54 -5.41 5.41
CA GLU A 98 10.42 -4.62 4.18
C GLU A 98 8.96 -4.24 3.91
N ASP A 99 8.03 -5.19 4.02
CA ASP A 99 6.59 -4.92 3.91
C ASP A 99 6.14 -3.86 4.94
N GLN A 100 6.66 -3.94 6.17
CA GLN A 100 6.39 -2.93 7.23
C GLN A 100 7.06 -1.57 6.98
N ARG A 101 8.21 -1.54 6.31
CA ARG A 101 8.92 -0.29 5.96
C ARG A 101 8.14 0.47 4.89
N ASP A 102 7.61 -0.24 3.91
CA ASP A 102 6.90 0.35 2.78
C ASP A 102 5.55 0.93 3.24
N ASN A 103 4.94 0.32 4.27
CA ASN A 103 3.72 0.78 4.94
C ASN A 103 3.86 2.11 5.75
N ILE A 104 5.08 2.56 6.09
CA ILE A 104 5.27 3.75 6.95
C ILE A 104 5.52 5.04 6.15
N ASN A 105 5.92 4.94 4.88
CA ASN A 105 6.25 6.12 4.05
C ASN A 105 5.33 6.33 2.84
N ASN A 106 4.53 5.33 2.46
CA ASN A 106 3.45 5.48 1.51
C ASN A 106 2.12 5.41 2.27
N LYS A 107 1.27 6.41 2.09
CA LYS A 107 -0.17 6.11 2.17
C LYS A 107 -0.38 5.11 1.04
N ASP A 108 -0.89 3.92 1.32
CA ASP A 108 -1.35 3.01 0.27
C ASP A 108 -2.41 3.79 -0.53
N GLN A 109 -2.04 4.23 -1.73
CA GLN A 109 -2.87 5.03 -2.62
C GLN A 109 -3.71 4.14 -3.53
N ASP A 110 -3.57 2.82 -3.43
CA ASP A 110 -4.33 1.86 -4.21
C ASP A 110 -5.83 1.97 -3.86
N PRO A 111 -6.73 1.72 -4.81
CA PRO A 111 -8.15 1.64 -4.54
C PRO A 111 -8.45 0.67 -3.40
N VAL A 112 -9.53 0.93 -2.67
CA VAL A 112 -10.01 0.07 -1.59
C VAL A 112 -11.45 -0.32 -1.86
N ALA A 113 -11.70 -1.61 -2.00
CA ALA A 113 -13.03 -2.18 -2.15
C ALA A 113 -13.55 -2.74 -0.82
N THR A 114 -14.80 -2.43 -0.45
CA THR A 114 -15.41 -2.91 0.79
C THR A 114 -16.78 -3.54 0.52
N THR A 115 -16.87 -4.86 0.69
CA THR A 115 -18.13 -5.61 0.59
C THR A 115 -18.94 -5.51 1.88
N GLN A 116 -20.19 -5.09 1.76
CA GLN A 116 -21.14 -4.97 2.86
C GLN A 116 -22.17 -6.11 2.81
N ASN A 117 -22.84 -6.39 3.93
CA ASN A 117 -23.84 -7.47 3.99
C ASN A 117 -24.99 -7.24 2.99
N ALA A 118 -25.53 -8.31 2.42
CA ALA A 118 -26.70 -8.25 1.56
C ALA A 118 -27.96 -7.82 2.35
N THR A 119 -28.96 -7.33 1.63
CA THR A 119 -30.29 -6.95 2.16
C THR A 119 -31.38 -7.37 1.22
N ASN A 120 -32.65 -7.26 1.66
CA ASN A 120 -33.81 -7.61 0.84
C ASN A 120 -33.67 -9.01 0.21
N ILE A 121 -33.20 -9.96 1.02
CA ILE A 121 -33.03 -11.35 0.59
C ILE A 121 -34.42 -11.98 0.56
N GLN A 122 -34.73 -12.62 -0.56
CA GLN A 122 -35.96 -13.35 -0.83
C GLN A 122 -35.58 -14.72 -1.42
N ASN A 123 -36.56 -15.49 -1.85
CA ASN A 123 -36.36 -16.83 -2.38
C ASN A 123 -35.44 -16.86 -3.61
N ASP A 124 -35.51 -15.84 -4.49
CA ASP A 124 -34.81 -15.82 -5.78
C ASP A 124 -34.07 -14.51 -6.07
N GLU A 125 -33.99 -13.60 -5.09
CA GLU A 125 -33.30 -12.31 -5.25
C GLU A 125 -32.64 -11.82 -3.96
N ALA A 126 -31.59 -11.01 -4.12
CA ALA A 126 -30.95 -10.30 -3.02
C ALA A 126 -30.38 -8.96 -3.49
N ARG A 127 -30.29 -7.98 -2.58
CA ARG A 127 -29.57 -6.72 -2.82
C ARG A 127 -28.15 -6.79 -2.26
N LEU A 128 -27.18 -6.85 -3.16
CA LEU A 128 -25.75 -6.75 -2.87
C LEU A 128 -25.36 -5.30 -2.61
N ARG A 129 -24.36 -5.08 -1.76
CA ARG A 129 -23.92 -3.74 -1.34
C ARG A 129 -22.42 -3.69 -1.14
N GLY A 130 -21.83 -2.57 -1.51
CA GLY A 130 -20.42 -2.32 -1.31
C GLY A 130 -20.05 -0.87 -1.57
N SER A 131 -18.79 -0.53 -1.32
CA SER A 131 -18.22 0.77 -1.65
C SER A 131 -16.82 0.59 -2.19
N VAL A 132 -16.43 1.48 -3.09
CA VAL A 132 -15.07 1.57 -3.61
C VAL A 132 -14.56 2.98 -3.36
N ASP A 133 -13.33 3.09 -2.87
CA ASP A 133 -12.58 4.35 -2.79
C ASP A 133 -11.35 4.22 -3.69
N MET A 134 -11.33 4.94 -4.82
CA MET A 134 -10.22 4.90 -5.78
C MET A 134 -8.98 5.62 -5.29
N ASN A 135 -9.04 6.34 -4.16
CA ASN A 135 -7.93 7.16 -3.68
C ASN A 135 -7.40 8.10 -4.78
N ASP A 136 -6.17 7.91 -5.25
CA ASP A 136 -5.54 8.75 -6.28
C ASP A 136 -5.70 8.19 -7.72
N PHE A 137 -6.35 7.03 -7.89
CA PHE A 137 -6.60 6.37 -9.17
C PHE A 137 -7.92 6.81 -9.85
N ARG A 138 -8.10 6.43 -11.12
CA ARG A 138 -9.21 6.86 -11.99
C ARG A 138 -9.62 5.78 -12.99
N ASN A 139 -10.77 5.99 -13.63
CA ASN A 139 -11.37 5.09 -14.62
C ASN A 139 -11.59 3.65 -14.09
N GLY A 140 -11.96 3.52 -12.81
CA GLY A 140 -12.20 2.22 -12.19
C GLY A 140 -13.47 1.55 -12.74
N ARG A 141 -13.39 0.28 -13.14
CA ARG A 141 -14.57 -0.54 -13.45
C ARG A 141 -15.00 -1.30 -12.21
N VAL A 142 -16.15 -0.96 -11.66
CA VAL A 142 -16.71 -1.57 -10.45
C VAL A 142 -17.74 -2.63 -10.80
N PHE A 143 -17.63 -3.79 -10.14
CA PHE A 143 -18.53 -4.91 -10.35
C PHE A 143 -18.68 -5.75 -9.09
N PHE A 144 -19.76 -6.55 -9.04
CA PHE A 144 -19.89 -7.62 -8.06
C PHE A 144 -19.55 -8.95 -8.72
N ILE A 145 -18.86 -9.82 -7.97
CA ILE A 145 -18.82 -11.25 -8.22
C ILE A 145 -19.70 -11.94 -7.17
N TYR A 146 -20.44 -12.97 -7.59
CA TYR A 146 -21.33 -13.70 -6.70
C TYR A 146 -21.62 -15.12 -7.21
N GLY A 147 -21.95 -16.04 -6.32
CA GLY A 147 -22.32 -17.40 -6.69
C GLY A 147 -22.47 -18.33 -5.49
N GLU A 148 -22.79 -19.59 -5.74
CA GLU A 148 -23.06 -20.62 -4.72
C GLU A 148 -21.78 -21.30 -4.21
N ASP A 149 -20.68 -21.21 -4.95
CA ASP A 149 -19.38 -21.79 -4.56
C ASP A 149 -18.46 -20.70 -3.97
N GLU A 150 -18.24 -20.76 -2.65
CA GLU A 150 -17.32 -19.86 -1.94
C GLU A 150 -15.91 -19.88 -2.52
N GLY A 151 -15.43 -21.06 -2.91
CA GLY A 151 -14.08 -21.23 -3.45
C GLY A 151 -13.93 -20.55 -4.79
N GLN A 152 -14.92 -20.66 -5.67
CA GLN A 152 -14.87 -19.96 -6.97
C GLN A 152 -14.96 -18.44 -6.80
N VAL A 153 -15.81 -17.96 -5.87
CA VAL A 153 -15.88 -16.53 -5.56
C VAL A 153 -14.58 -16.02 -4.94
N ASP A 154 -13.90 -16.81 -4.10
CA ASP A 154 -12.61 -16.44 -3.52
C ASP A 154 -11.49 -16.44 -4.58
N ASP A 155 -11.38 -17.50 -5.37
CA ASP A 155 -10.40 -17.65 -6.45
C ASP A 155 -10.53 -16.51 -7.49
N ALA A 156 -11.76 -16.11 -7.83
CA ALA A 156 -12.01 -15.01 -8.77
C ALA A 156 -11.48 -13.64 -8.29
N ARG A 157 -11.24 -13.46 -6.99
CA ARG A 157 -10.67 -12.22 -6.43
C ARG A 157 -9.17 -12.10 -6.67
N ASP A 158 -8.51 -13.23 -6.91
CA ASP A 158 -7.06 -13.29 -7.13
C ASP A 158 -6.70 -13.12 -8.62
N GLU A 159 -7.69 -12.96 -9.50
CA GLU A 159 -7.48 -12.62 -10.91
C GLU A 159 -6.94 -11.18 -11.05
N ASN A 160 -6.36 -10.87 -12.21
CA ASN A 160 -5.82 -9.52 -12.45
C ASN A 160 -6.78 -8.62 -13.23
N ARG A 161 -7.83 -9.19 -13.86
CA ARG A 161 -8.73 -8.46 -14.75
C ARG A 161 -10.15 -8.98 -14.66
N TYR A 162 -11.11 -8.07 -14.84
CA TYR A 162 -12.51 -8.40 -15.02
C TYR A 162 -12.73 -9.42 -16.15
N SER A 163 -11.95 -9.34 -17.22
CA SER A 163 -12.06 -10.26 -18.35
C SER A 163 -11.61 -11.69 -18.04
N ASP A 164 -10.76 -11.87 -17.04
CA ASP A 164 -10.09 -13.14 -16.75
C ASP A 164 -10.95 -14.03 -15.82
N ILE A 165 -11.94 -13.42 -15.15
CA ILE A 165 -12.95 -14.13 -14.36
C ILE A 165 -13.95 -14.80 -15.30
N ASP A 166 -13.93 -16.12 -15.43
CA ASP A 166 -14.91 -16.87 -16.22
C ASP A 166 -16.15 -17.19 -15.36
N GLU A 167 -17.35 -16.88 -15.87
CA GLU A 167 -18.61 -17.24 -15.19
C GLU A 167 -18.88 -18.76 -15.31
N ASP A 168 -19.38 -19.38 -14.24
CA ASP A 168 -19.72 -20.79 -14.18
C ASP A 168 -21.14 -21.00 -13.60
N GLY A 169 -22.15 -20.73 -14.42
CA GLY A 169 -23.54 -21.00 -14.05
C GLY A 169 -23.99 -20.30 -12.77
N SER A 170 -24.51 -21.05 -11.79
CA SER A 170 -24.85 -20.53 -10.46
C SER A 170 -23.66 -20.47 -9.50
N ASP A 171 -22.55 -21.17 -9.82
CA ASP A 171 -21.38 -21.28 -8.96
C ASP A 171 -20.57 -19.97 -8.96
N LEU A 172 -20.54 -19.26 -10.09
CA LEU A 172 -19.90 -17.94 -10.23
C LEU A 172 -20.51 -17.08 -11.35
N GLN A 173 -20.90 -15.85 -11.02
CA GLN A 173 -21.44 -14.83 -11.92
C GLN A 173 -20.81 -13.46 -11.61
N LYS A 174 -20.84 -12.54 -12.57
CA LYS A 174 -20.39 -11.15 -12.36
C LYS A 174 -21.33 -10.12 -12.96
N VAL A 175 -21.41 -8.96 -12.31
CA VAL A 175 -22.27 -7.85 -12.77
C VAL A 175 -21.56 -6.52 -12.58
N THR A 176 -21.36 -5.78 -13.69
CA THR A 176 -20.80 -4.44 -13.67
C THR A 176 -21.83 -3.41 -13.20
N VAL A 177 -21.43 -2.55 -12.27
CA VAL A 177 -22.26 -1.46 -11.70
C VAL A 177 -21.73 -0.08 -12.06
N ASP A 178 -20.43 0.06 -12.33
CA ASP A 178 -19.80 1.26 -12.87
C ASP A 178 -18.64 0.88 -13.80
N SER A 179 -18.36 1.69 -14.81
CA SER A 179 -17.28 1.49 -15.76
C SER A 179 -16.25 2.62 -15.79
N ASP A 180 -16.44 3.69 -15.02
CA ASP A 180 -15.59 4.89 -15.07
C ASP A 180 -15.52 5.65 -13.72
N LEU A 181 -15.30 4.91 -12.62
CA LEU A 181 -15.21 5.50 -11.29
C LEU A 181 -13.88 6.27 -11.12
N ASP A 182 -13.98 7.57 -10.84
CA ASP A 182 -12.83 8.47 -10.67
C ASP A 182 -12.47 8.82 -9.22
N SER A 183 -13.29 8.41 -8.25
CA SER A 183 -13.11 8.80 -6.84
C SER A 183 -13.70 7.73 -5.91
N SER A 184 -14.66 8.06 -5.06
CA SER A 184 -15.34 7.06 -4.23
C SER A 184 -16.84 7.05 -4.49
N ASP A 185 -17.43 5.86 -4.44
CA ASP A 185 -18.89 5.71 -4.47
C ASP A 185 -19.34 4.44 -3.74
N SER A 186 -20.64 4.38 -3.44
CA SER A 186 -21.31 3.23 -2.85
C SER A 186 -22.32 2.65 -3.83
N TYR A 187 -22.30 1.34 -3.98
CA TYR A 187 -23.10 0.62 -4.95
C TYR A 187 -24.10 -0.31 -4.30
N THR A 188 -25.25 -0.44 -4.95
CA THR A 188 -26.24 -1.46 -4.63
C THR A 188 -26.72 -2.09 -5.91
N GLU A 189 -26.72 -3.43 -5.97
CA GLU A 189 -27.21 -4.17 -7.13
C GLU A 189 -28.21 -5.23 -6.68
N THR A 190 -29.29 -5.42 -7.45
CA THR A 190 -30.28 -6.47 -7.17
C THR A 190 -30.05 -7.62 -8.14
N VAL A 191 -29.55 -8.73 -7.60
CA VAL A 191 -29.37 -9.98 -8.35
C VAL A 191 -30.62 -10.83 -8.22
N THR A 192 -30.98 -11.55 -9.29
CA THR A 192 -32.23 -12.30 -9.43
C THR A 192 -31.98 -13.67 -10.06
N ASN A 193 -32.94 -14.58 -9.99
CA ASN A 193 -32.82 -15.98 -10.40
C ASN A 193 -31.79 -16.75 -9.54
N LEU A 194 -31.72 -16.41 -8.26
CA LEU A 194 -30.98 -17.19 -7.29
C LEU A 194 -31.78 -18.46 -6.93
N ASP A 195 -31.10 -19.55 -6.62
CA ASP A 195 -31.75 -20.74 -6.10
C ASP A 195 -32.27 -20.50 -4.67
N ASP A 196 -33.42 -21.09 -4.35
CA ASP A 196 -34.12 -20.96 -3.06
C ASP A 196 -33.47 -21.80 -1.96
N ASN A 197 -33.52 -21.33 -0.71
CA ASN A 197 -32.88 -21.97 0.44
C ASN A 197 -31.40 -22.36 0.21
N THR A 198 -30.66 -21.52 -0.50
CA THR A 198 -29.27 -21.77 -0.92
C THR A 198 -28.36 -20.68 -0.37
N ALA A 199 -27.17 -21.08 0.07
CA ALA A 199 -26.14 -20.14 0.49
C ALA A 199 -25.44 -19.54 -0.74
N HIS A 200 -25.30 -18.22 -0.75
CA HIS A 200 -24.65 -17.44 -1.77
C HIS A 200 -23.50 -16.65 -1.17
N TYR A 201 -22.45 -16.47 -1.96
CA TYR A 201 -21.23 -15.75 -1.62
C TYR A 201 -21.04 -14.60 -2.60
N PHE A 202 -20.49 -13.48 -2.14
CA PHE A 202 -20.27 -12.33 -3.02
C PHE A 202 -19.17 -11.40 -2.52
N ALA A 203 -18.57 -10.67 -3.45
CA ALA A 203 -17.62 -9.59 -3.18
C ALA A 203 -17.81 -8.45 -4.18
N ILE A 204 -17.52 -7.21 -3.76
CA ILE A 204 -17.36 -6.08 -4.68
C ILE A 204 -15.89 -5.98 -5.09
N CYS A 205 -15.65 -5.71 -6.38
CA CYS A 205 -14.32 -5.57 -6.96
C CYS A 205 -14.23 -4.32 -7.82
N VAL A 206 -13.02 -3.84 -8.00
CA VAL A 206 -12.69 -2.78 -8.96
C VAL A 206 -11.47 -3.16 -9.78
N GLU A 207 -11.59 -3.04 -11.10
CA GLU A 207 -10.47 -3.09 -12.04
C GLU A 207 -9.96 -1.68 -12.31
N TYR A 208 -8.65 -1.49 -12.24
CA TYR A 208 -7.99 -0.22 -12.53
C TYR A 208 -6.58 -0.46 -13.10
N GLU A 209 -6.02 0.56 -13.73
CA GLU A 209 -4.64 0.56 -14.21
C GLU A 209 -3.72 1.06 -13.09
N ASP A 210 -2.73 0.26 -12.70
CA ASP A 210 -1.75 0.60 -11.66
C ASP A 210 -0.76 1.68 -12.12
N ASP A 211 0.16 2.08 -11.24
CA ASP A 211 1.19 3.07 -11.55
C ASP A 211 2.15 2.68 -12.71
N ASN A 212 2.20 1.39 -13.07
CA ASN A 212 3.02 0.86 -14.16
C ASN A 212 2.27 0.77 -15.50
N GLY A 213 0.96 1.00 -15.49
CA GLY A 213 0.11 0.83 -16.66
C GLY A 213 -0.46 -0.59 -16.81
N ASP A 214 -0.36 -1.42 -15.76
CA ASP A 214 -0.87 -2.79 -15.76
C ASP A 214 -2.26 -2.84 -15.12
N ASP A 215 -3.19 -3.55 -15.77
CA ASP A 215 -4.53 -3.80 -15.19
C ASP A 215 -4.40 -4.67 -13.94
N THR A 216 -5.04 -4.25 -12.86
CA THR A 216 -5.09 -4.96 -11.58
C THR A 216 -6.51 -4.95 -11.00
N LEU A 217 -6.81 -5.93 -10.14
CA LEU A 217 -8.06 -6.02 -9.40
C LEU A 217 -7.83 -5.78 -7.91
N GLU A 218 -8.71 -4.99 -7.31
CA GLU A 218 -8.88 -4.95 -5.86
C GLU A 218 -10.29 -5.40 -5.50
N CYS A 219 -10.41 -6.38 -4.61
CA CYS A 219 -11.68 -6.93 -4.17
C CYS A 219 -11.84 -6.88 -2.66
N GLY A 220 -13.03 -6.48 -2.21
CA GLY A 220 -13.41 -6.55 -0.82
C GLY A 220 -13.51 -7.99 -0.30
N THR A 221 -13.64 -8.14 1.02
CA THR A 221 -13.83 -9.46 1.65
C THR A 221 -15.09 -10.15 1.16
N VAL A 222 -15.06 -11.48 0.99
CA VAL A 222 -16.25 -12.28 0.69
C VAL A 222 -17.28 -12.15 1.80
N ARG A 223 -18.55 -11.99 1.41
CA ARG A 223 -19.73 -12.00 2.29
C ARG A 223 -20.65 -13.13 1.87
N THR A 224 -21.47 -13.58 2.80
CA THR A 224 -22.45 -14.66 2.57
C THR A 224 -23.86 -14.21 2.94
N PHE A 225 -24.85 -14.77 2.26
CA PHE A 225 -26.27 -14.72 2.61
C PHE A 225 -26.95 -16.02 2.19
N GLU A 226 -28.16 -16.28 2.68
CA GLU A 226 -28.95 -17.46 2.32
C GLU A 226 -30.33 -17.00 1.86
N THR A 227 -30.81 -17.50 0.73
CA THR A 227 -32.17 -17.22 0.21
C THR A 227 -33.26 -17.91 1.06
N ASP A 228 -34.46 -17.35 1.03
CA ASP A 228 -35.61 -17.79 1.86
C ASP A 228 -36.31 -19.06 1.36
#